data_AF-A0A563UC03-F1
#
_entry.id   AF-A0A563UC03-F1
#
_cell.length_a   1.000
_cell.length_b   1.000
_cell.length_c   1.000
_cell.angle_alpha   90.00
_cell.angle_beta   90.00
_cell.angle_gamma   90.00
#
_symmetry.space_group_name_H-M   'P 1'
#
loop_
_entity.id
_entity.type
_entity.pdbx_description
1 polymer ?
#
loop_
_entity_poly.entity_id
_entity_poly.type
_entity_poly.pdbx_seq_one_letter_code
_entity_poly.pdbx_strand_id
1 'polypeptide(L)'
;MLVLKGAKRPLVAIPPVILASMKKRAKNATLMVIEQSQTNGYNRILFKIQASGFYDSPKPESQLYYVIQGRSALFINFVAVKQPMLSPLFLEKWAVIFKKSKITIQ
;
A
#
# COMPACT_ATOMS: atom_id res chain seq x y z
N MET A 1 -9.27 5.66 3.40
CA MET A 1 -9.55 4.78 2.25
C MET A 1 -9.65 5.62 0.99
N LEU A 2 -8.90 5.28 -0.05
CA LEU A 2 -8.99 5.86 -1.39
C LEU A 2 -9.70 4.85 -2.31
N VAL A 3 -10.63 5.33 -3.14
CA VAL A 3 -11.37 4.50 -4.10
C VAL A 3 -11.17 5.05 -5.50
N LEU A 4 -10.64 4.23 -6.41
CA LEU A 4 -10.47 4.59 -7.82
C LEU A 4 -11.49 3.83 -8.67
N LYS A 5 -12.57 4.51 -9.04
CA LYS A 5 -13.62 3.95 -9.91
C LYS A 5 -13.09 3.78 -11.34
N GLY A 6 -13.52 2.73 -12.03
CA GLY A 6 -13.17 2.46 -13.43
C GLY A 6 -11.71 2.09 -13.66
N ALA A 7 -10.94 1.82 -12.59
CA ALA A 7 -9.54 1.48 -12.72
C ALA A 7 -9.35 0.11 -13.38
N LYS A 8 -8.86 0.11 -14.63
CA LYS A 8 -8.57 -1.09 -15.44
C LYS A 8 -7.13 -1.60 -15.30
N ARG A 9 -6.37 -1.10 -14.31
CA ARG A 9 -4.96 -1.48 -14.16
C ARG A 9 -4.84 -2.84 -13.47
N PRO A 10 -3.95 -3.73 -13.95
CA PRO A 10 -3.63 -4.95 -13.22
C PRO A 10 -3.15 -4.62 -11.80
N LEU A 11 -3.61 -5.38 -10.80
CA LEU A 11 -3.26 -5.15 -9.39
C LEU A 11 -1.75 -5.14 -9.16
N VAL A 12 -1.00 -5.99 -9.88
CA VAL A 12 0.47 -6.08 -9.83
C VAL A 12 1.18 -4.80 -10.32
N ALA A 13 0.51 -3.97 -11.10
CA ALA A 13 1.07 -2.69 -11.57
C ALA A 13 0.91 -1.56 -10.54
N ILE A 14 0.12 -1.75 -9.47
CA ILE A 14 -0.16 -0.70 -8.48
C ILE A 14 1.05 -0.39 -7.60
N PRO A 15 1.75 -1.36 -6.98
CA PRO A 15 2.92 -1.07 -6.17
C PRO A 15 4.01 -0.26 -6.88
N PRO A 16 4.46 -0.60 -8.13
CA PRO A 16 5.50 0.18 -8.80
C PRO A 16 5.03 1.60 -9.19
N VAL A 17 3.74 1.81 -9.49
CA VAL A 17 3.19 3.16 -9.76
C VAL A 17 3.23 4.05 -8.52
N ILE A 18 2.89 3.49 -7.35
CA ILE A 18 2.95 4.22 -6.09
C ILE A 18 4.40 4.50 -5.70
N LEU A 19 5.31 3.52 -5.88
CA LEU A 19 6.75 3.72 -5.69
C LEU A 19 7.28 4.86 -6.56
N ALA A 20 6.96 4.87 -7.85
CA ALA A 20 7.41 5.92 -8.77
C ALA A 20 6.93 7.31 -8.31
N SER A 21 5.70 7.40 -7.81
CA SER A 21 5.16 8.64 -7.25
C SER A 21 5.91 9.09 -5.99
N MET A 22 6.25 8.16 -5.08
CA MET A 22 7.05 8.48 -3.91
C MET A 22 8.48 8.90 -4.27
N LYS A 23 9.11 8.24 -5.26
CA LYS A 23 10.48 8.53 -5.70
C LYS A 23 10.68 9.95 -6.24
N LYS A 24 9.61 10.65 -6.62
CA LYS A 24 9.66 12.08 -6.95
C LYS A 24 10.11 12.93 -5.75
N ARG A 25 9.87 12.46 -4.52
CA ARG A 25 10.20 13.16 -3.27
C ARG A 25 11.20 12.41 -2.37
N ALA A 26 11.38 11.10 -2.59
CA ALA A 26 12.31 10.27 -1.82
C ALA A 26 13.04 9.26 -2.73
N LYS A 27 14.23 9.61 -3.23
CA LYS A 27 14.99 8.76 -4.20
C LYS A 27 15.26 7.35 -3.70
N ASN A 28 15.54 7.25 -2.40
CA ASN A 28 15.89 6.05 -1.65
C ASN A 28 14.67 5.20 -1.29
N ALA A 29 13.47 5.55 -1.73
CA ALA A 29 12.28 4.75 -1.49
C ALA A 29 12.45 3.34 -2.07
N THR A 30 12.19 2.33 -1.24
CA THR A 30 12.24 0.91 -1.58
C THR A 30 10.87 0.27 -1.42
N LEU A 31 10.52 -0.63 -2.33
CA LEU A 31 9.25 -1.35 -2.34
C LEU A 31 9.49 -2.82 -1.98
N MET A 32 8.62 -3.36 -1.12
CA MET A 32 8.56 -4.79 -0.84
C MET A 32 7.10 -5.25 -0.81
N VAL A 33 6.76 -6.23 -1.65
CA VAL A 33 5.48 -6.93 -1.57
C VAL A 33 5.55 -7.94 -0.44
N ILE A 34 4.57 -7.89 0.46
CA ILE A 34 4.48 -8.77 1.63
C ILE A 34 3.58 -9.96 1.31
N GLU A 35 2.45 -9.70 0.65
CA GLU A 35 1.48 -10.75 0.32
C GLU A 35 0.72 -10.40 -0.95
N GLN A 36 0.41 -11.42 -1.73
CA GLN A 36 -0.63 -11.39 -2.77
C GLN A 36 -1.60 -12.53 -2.49
N SER A 37 -2.89 -12.25 -2.47
CA SER A 37 -3.91 -13.25 -2.18
C SER A 37 -5.19 -12.99 -2.95
N GLN A 38 -5.95 -14.06 -3.18
CA GLN A 38 -7.30 -13.99 -3.73
C GLN A 38 -8.25 -14.52 -2.65
N THR A 39 -9.21 -13.69 -2.24
CA THR A 39 -10.17 -14.06 -1.19
C THR A 39 -11.55 -13.53 -1.55
N ASN A 40 -12.56 -14.40 -1.48
CA ASN A 40 -13.95 -14.09 -1.84
C ASN A 40 -14.07 -13.49 -3.26
N GLY A 41 -13.27 -13.98 -4.21
CA GLY A 41 -13.27 -13.50 -5.60
C GLY A 41 -12.56 -12.17 -5.84
N TYR A 42 -11.94 -11.57 -4.81
CA TYR A 42 -11.20 -10.32 -4.96
C TYR A 42 -9.70 -10.53 -4.81
N ASN A 43 -8.93 -9.99 -5.76
CA ASN A 43 -7.47 -9.98 -5.69
C ASN A 43 -7.00 -8.88 -4.75
N ARG A 44 -6.00 -9.18 -3.94
CA ARG A 44 -5.47 -8.32 -2.88
C ARG A 44 -3.96 -8.31 -2.90
N ILE A 45 -3.38 -7.17 -2.56
CA ILE A 45 -1.93 -7.03 -2.40
C ILE A 45 -1.63 -6.19 -1.16
N LEU A 46 -0.77 -6.72 -0.31
CA LEU A 46 -0.18 -6.04 0.84
C LEU A 46 1.28 -5.77 0.51
N PHE A 47 1.70 -4.52 0.58
CA PHE A 47 3.08 -4.14 0.31
C PHE A 47 3.48 -2.94 1.15
N LYS A 48 4.78 -2.79 1.41
CA LYS A 48 5.35 -1.63 2.07
C LYS A 48 6.25 -0.85 1.14
N ILE A 49 6.26 0.46 1.31
CA ILE A 49 7.27 1.35 0.74
C ILE A 49 7.97 2.05 1.89
N GLN A 50 9.29 1.98 1.93
CA GLN A 50 10.10 2.56 3.00
C GLN A 50 11.06 3.58 2.42
N ALA A 51 11.12 4.77 3.03
CA ALA A 51 12.05 5.83 2.67
C ALA A 51 12.72 6.37 3.94
N SER A 52 14.05 6.35 3.95
CA SER A 52 14.84 6.90 5.07
C SER A 52 15.02 8.43 5.01
N GLY A 53 14.41 9.11 4.04
CA GLY A 53 14.41 10.57 3.95
C GLY A 53 13.66 11.10 2.73
N PHE A 54 13.26 12.37 2.79
CA PHE A 54 12.60 13.09 1.71
C PHE A 54 13.42 14.33 1.35
N TYR A 55 13.38 14.77 0.08
CA TYR A 55 14.13 15.96 -0.35
C TYR A 55 13.63 17.25 0.34
N ASP A 56 12.34 17.28 0.63
CA ASP A 56 11.62 18.42 1.23
C ASP A 56 11.42 18.27 2.75
N SER A 57 11.88 17.17 3.35
CA SER A 57 11.74 16.95 4.79
C SER A 57 12.85 16.07 5.38
N PRO A 58 13.47 16.48 6.51
CA PRO A 58 14.41 15.63 7.22
C PRO A 58 13.73 14.42 7.91
N LYS A 59 12.39 14.38 7.94
CA LYS A 59 11.65 13.30 8.61
C LYS A 59 11.46 12.13 7.62
N PRO A 60 11.97 10.93 7.94
CA PRO A 60 11.71 9.75 7.14
C PRO A 60 10.21 9.38 7.21
N GLU A 61 9.71 8.71 6.18
CA GLU A 61 8.34 8.19 6.17
C GLU A 61 8.30 6.83 5.48
N SER A 62 7.68 5.88 6.15
CA SER A 62 7.41 4.55 5.62
C SER A 62 5.92 4.28 5.64
N GLN A 63 5.45 3.57 4.63
CA GLN A 63 4.04 3.39 4.34
C GLN A 63 3.74 1.91 4.10
N LEU A 64 2.63 1.43 4.67
CA LEU A 64 2.08 0.11 4.41
C LEU A 64 0.75 0.26 3.66
N TYR A 65 0.63 -0.43 2.54
CA TYR A 65 -0.52 -0.37 1.65
C TYR A 65 -1.22 -1.72 1.57
N TYR A 66 -2.55 -1.67 1.63
CA TYR A 66 -3.43 -2.79 1.33
C TYR A 66 -4.40 -2.39 0.22
N VAL A 67 -4.28 -3.08 -0.90
CA VAL A 67 -5.06 -2.78 -2.11
C VAL A 67 -5.93 -3.96 -2.47
N ILE A 68 -7.20 -3.71 -2.74
CA ILE A 68 -8.18 -4.70 -3.18
C ILE A 68 -8.68 -4.31 -4.57
N GLN A 69 -8.56 -5.24 -5.52
CA GLN A 69 -9.19 -5.13 -6.83
C GLN A 69 -10.64 -5.59 -6.74
N GLY A 70 -11.56 -4.64 -6.75
CA GLY A 70 -13.00 -4.88 -6.91
C GLY A 70 -13.39 -5.08 -8.39
N ARG A 71 -14.68 -5.32 -8.62
CA ARG A 71 -15.24 -5.50 -9.99
C ARG A 71 -15.14 -4.24 -10.84
N SER A 72 -15.40 -3.08 -10.24
CA SER A 72 -15.46 -1.78 -10.94
C SER A 72 -14.57 -0.71 -10.31
N ALA A 73 -13.85 -1.02 -9.23
CA ALA A 73 -13.04 -0.07 -8.49
C ALA A 73 -11.81 -0.73 -7.84
N LEU A 74 -10.76 0.06 -7.65
CA LEU A 74 -9.64 -0.25 -6.76
C LEU A 74 -9.88 0.41 -5.40
N PHE A 75 -9.76 -0.37 -4.32
CA PHE A 75 -9.82 0.12 -2.95
C PHE A 75 -8.42 0.11 -2.36
N ILE A 76 -7.94 1.27 -1.92
CA ILE A 76 -6.59 1.44 -1.38
C ILE A 76 -6.70 1.95 0.05
N ASN A 77 -6.20 1.18 1.00
CA ASN A 77 -5.95 1.63 2.36
C ASN A 77 -4.46 1.69 2.61
N PHE A 78 -4.02 2.70 3.34
CA PHE A 78 -2.62 2.80 3.73
C PHE A 78 -2.49 3.45 5.10
N VAL A 79 -1.38 3.12 5.76
CA VAL A 79 -0.92 3.77 6.98
C VAL A 79 0.51 4.24 6.76
N ALA A 80 0.81 5.46 7.19
CA ALA A 80 2.13 6.06 7.12
C ALA A 80 2.68 6.28 8.53
N VAL A 81 3.97 6.10 8.71
CA VAL A 81 4.68 6.37 9.98
C VAL A 81 5.92 7.18 9.67
N LYS A 82 6.21 8.19 10.50
CA LYS A 82 7.40 9.05 10.37
C LYS A 82 8.67 8.35 10.85
N GLN A 83 8.96 7.18 10.26
CA GLN A 83 10.09 6.31 10.57
C GLN A 83 10.71 5.77 9.28
N PRO A 84 12.03 5.48 9.26
CA PRO A 84 12.72 5.02 8.06
C PRO A 84 12.35 3.59 7.66
N MET A 85 11.83 2.81 8.60
CA MET A 85 11.39 1.43 8.40
C MET A 85 10.16 1.13 9.24
N LEU A 86 9.38 0.14 8.81
CA LEU A 86 8.25 -0.40 9.56
C LEU A 86 8.72 -1.59 10.39
N SER A 87 8.45 -1.55 11.70
CA SER A 87 8.79 -2.66 12.60
C SER A 87 7.93 -3.92 12.34
N PRO A 88 8.42 -5.13 12.67
CA PRO A 88 7.63 -6.36 12.53
C PRO A 88 6.28 -6.28 13.26
N LEU A 89 6.26 -5.82 14.51
CA LEU A 89 5.04 -5.64 15.29
C LEU A 89 4.04 -4.68 14.62
N PHE A 90 4.53 -3.61 13.99
CA PHE A 90 3.69 -2.71 13.23
C PHE A 90 3.07 -3.43 12.03
N LEU A 91 3.88 -4.16 11.26
CA LEU A 91 3.42 -4.90 10.09
C LEU A 91 2.37 -5.95 10.46
N GLU A 92 2.61 -6.74 11.51
CA GLU A 92 1.68 -7.77 12.00
C GLU A 92 0.34 -7.16 12.40
N LYS A 93 0.37 -6.13 13.26
CA LYS A 93 -0.84 -5.45 13.74
C LYS A 93 -1.68 -4.94 12.57
N TRP A 94 -1.06 -4.21 11.65
CA TRP A 94 -1.79 -3.60 10.53
C TRP A 94 -2.20 -4.61 9.47
N ALA A 95 -1.41 -5.67 9.23
CA ALA A 95 -1.81 -6.76 8.36
C ALA A 95 -3.09 -7.44 8.86
N VAL A 96 -3.21 -7.69 10.17
CA VAL A 96 -4.43 -8.25 10.77
C VAL A 96 -5.63 -7.32 10.55
N ILE A 97 -5.47 -6.02 10.81
CA ILE A 97 -6.53 -5.02 10.60
C ILE A 97 -6.98 -5.00 9.14
N PHE A 98 -6.03 -4.93 8.21
CA PHE A 98 -6.32 -4.89 6.78
C PHE A 98 -7.01 -6.16 6.28
N LYS A 99 -6.56 -7.34 6.69
CA LYS A 99 -7.16 -8.62 6.28
C LYS A 99 -8.58 -8.81 6.81
N LYS A 100 -8.92 -8.23 7.96
CA LYS A 100 -10.27 -8.24 8.52
C LYS A 100 -11.23 -7.25 7.84
N SER A 101 -10.73 -6.34 7.01
CA SER A 101 -11.57 -5.38 6.28
C SER A 101 -12.43 -6.07 5.21
N LYS A 102 -13.62 -5.53 4.97
CA LYS A 102 -14.58 -6.01 3.98
C LYS A 102 -15.03 -4.86 3.06
N ILE A 103 -15.23 -5.17 1.78
CA ILE A 103 -15.90 -4.25 0.85
C ILE A 103 -17.40 -4.36 1.11
N THR A 104 -18.03 -3.24 1.48
CA THR A 104 -19.47 -3.16 1.76
C THR A 104 -20.28 -2.59 0.59
N ILE A 105 -19.62 -1.98 -0.39
CA ILE A 105 -20.25 -1.35 -1.56
C ILE A 105 -20.05 -2.29 -2.75
N GLN A 106 -21.14 -2.89 -3.25
CA GLN A 106 -21.16 -3.78 -4.41
C GLN A 106 -21.53 -3.02 -5.68
#